data_AF-A0A7G6VZI5-F1
#
_entry.id   AF-A0A7G6VZI5-F1
#
_cell.length_a   1.000
_cell.length_b   1.000
_cell.length_c   1.000
_cell.angle_alpha   90.00
_cell.angle_beta   90.00
_cell.angle_gamma   90.00
#
_symmetry.space_group_name_H-M   'P 1'
#
loop_
_entity.id
_entity.type
_entity.pdbx_description
1 polymer ?
#
loop_
_entity_poly.entity_id
_entity_poly.type
_entity_poly.pdbx_seq_one_letter_code
_entity_poly.pdbx_strand_id
1 'polypeptide(L)'
;MNVLTKEVFEDARVDEATIDRLEQRFEQSLMRQLGTRYHFGGRGYTGIDCSSVMMKAIREALQIKVRDLRWMTADQIGRGRRNLTVEMPDPEPANRCALGFFDWDEDGIYEHMAARLIDGSWVWASSTVGQVVHVDEAARGRWQRQWREIEGALYGPTSTLRLINWHGWHN
;
A
#
# COMPACT_ATOMS: atom_id res chain seq x y z
N MET A 1 -37.88 8.06 -27.39
CA MET A 1 -36.58 8.65 -27.00
C MET A 1 -36.57 8.75 -25.48
N ASN A 2 -35.92 7.79 -24.80
CA ASN A 2 -35.84 7.76 -23.34
C ASN A 2 -34.68 8.65 -22.89
N VAL A 3 -35.03 9.84 -22.39
CA VAL A 3 -34.12 10.75 -21.70
C VAL A 3 -34.33 10.53 -20.21
N LEU A 4 -33.85 9.40 -19.68
CA LEU A 4 -33.86 9.10 -18.25
C LEU A 4 -32.73 8.11 -17.97
N THR A 5 -31.55 8.64 -17.60
CA THR A 5 -30.52 8.05 -16.71
C THR A 5 -29.16 8.74 -16.90
N LYS A 6 -29.10 10.07 -16.71
CA LYS A 6 -27.81 10.78 -16.58
C LYS A 6 -27.62 11.47 -15.22
N GLU A 7 -28.49 11.17 -14.25
CA GLU A 7 -28.54 11.80 -12.94
C GLU A 7 -28.64 10.77 -11.80
N VAL A 8 -27.69 9.84 -11.69
CA VAL A 8 -27.47 9.09 -10.42
C VAL A 8 -26.00 8.66 -10.27
N PHE A 9 -25.01 9.48 -10.62
CA PHE A 9 -23.61 9.24 -10.22
C PHE A 9 -22.86 10.58 -10.10
N GLU A 10 -23.45 11.55 -9.40
CA GLU A 10 -22.60 12.46 -8.63
C GLU A 10 -22.11 11.65 -7.44
N ASP A 11 -21.06 10.87 -7.69
CA ASP A 11 -20.26 10.21 -6.65
C ASP A 11 -20.02 11.24 -5.56
N ALA A 12 -20.48 10.93 -4.34
CA ALA A 12 -20.17 11.71 -3.16
C ALA A 12 -18.65 11.77 -3.03
N ARG A 13 -18.04 12.83 -3.56
CA ARG A 13 -16.60 13.07 -3.46
C ARG A 13 -16.27 13.08 -1.98
N VAL A 14 -15.57 12.04 -1.53
CA VAL A 14 -15.00 11.97 -0.19
C VAL A 14 -14.21 13.25 0.05
N ASP A 15 -14.55 13.99 1.10
CA ASP A 15 -13.85 15.23 1.42
C ASP A 15 -12.40 14.99 1.87
N GLU A 16 -11.58 16.04 1.76
CA GLU A 16 -10.14 15.98 2.06
C GLU A 16 -9.87 15.56 3.52
N ALA A 17 -10.68 16.05 4.46
CA ALA A 17 -10.55 15.70 5.88
C ALA A 17 -10.80 14.19 6.13
N THR A 18 -11.71 13.59 5.37
CA THR A 18 -11.96 12.15 5.42
C THR A 18 -10.79 11.37 4.84
N ILE A 19 -10.18 11.84 3.74
CA ILE A 19 -8.98 11.23 3.18
C ILE A 19 -7.84 11.26 4.19
N ASP A 20 -7.56 12.41 4.80
CA ASP A 20 -6.50 12.55 5.81
C ASP A 20 -6.70 11.60 6.99
N ARG A 21 -7.95 11.45 7.44
CA ARG A 21 -8.28 10.48 8.49
C ARG A 21 -8.06 9.04 8.06
N LEU A 22 -8.35 8.69 6.81
CA LEU A 22 -8.10 7.34 6.27
C LEU A 22 -6.60 7.06 6.14
N GLU A 23 -5.82 8.03 5.66
CA GLU A 23 -4.35 7.97 5.60
C GLU A 23 -3.75 7.72 6.99
N GLN A 24 -4.15 8.51 7.99
CA GLN A 24 -3.68 8.34 9.37
C GLN A 24 -4.04 6.97 9.95
N ARG A 25 -5.25 6.45 9.67
CA ARG A 25 -5.65 5.12 10.12
C ARG A 25 -4.88 4.01 9.41
N PHE A 26 -4.60 4.19 8.13
CA PHE A 26 -3.78 3.28 7.34
C PHE A 26 -2.36 3.19 7.94
N GLU A 27 -1.71 4.34 8.15
CA GLU A 27 -0.40 4.43 8.78
C GLU A 27 -0.40 3.79 10.18
N GLN A 28 -1.34 4.16 11.05
CA GLN A 28 -1.47 3.56 12.39
C GLN A 28 -1.65 2.04 12.33
N SER A 29 -2.40 1.53 11.35
CA SER A 29 -2.58 0.09 11.17
C SER A 29 -1.28 -0.60 10.78
N LEU A 30 -0.50 -0.03 9.86
CA LEU A 30 0.83 -0.52 9.48
C LEU A 30 1.76 -0.55 10.69
N MET A 31 1.80 0.52 11.47
CA MET A 31 2.67 0.63 12.65
C MET A 31 2.34 -0.38 13.74
N ARG A 32 1.08 -0.81 13.85
CA ARG A 32 0.69 -1.92 14.75
C ARG A 32 1.20 -3.28 14.30
N GLN A 33 1.61 -3.44 13.04
CA GLN A 33 2.15 -4.71 12.54
C GLN A 33 3.66 -4.86 12.77
N LEU A 34 4.37 -3.82 13.20
CA LEU A 34 5.83 -3.87 13.37
C LEU A 34 6.27 -5.05 14.24
N GLY A 35 7.29 -5.77 13.79
CA GLY A 35 7.79 -6.98 14.45
C GLY A 35 6.94 -8.25 14.23
N THR A 36 5.79 -8.16 13.55
CA THR A 36 5.03 -9.36 13.15
C THR A 36 5.90 -10.21 12.24
N ARG A 37 6.00 -11.51 12.52
CA ARG A 37 6.85 -12.42 11.74
C ARG A 37 6.43 -12.48 10.27
N TYR A 38 7.41 -12.52 9.39
CA TYR A 38 7.19 -12.76 7.98
C TYR A 38 6.80 -14.23 7.77
N HIS A 39 5.76 -14.46 6.97
CA HIS A 39 5.39 -15.78 6.49
C HIS A 39 4.86 -15.64 5.06
N PHE A 40 5.43 -16.35 4.10
CA PHE A 40 4.97 -16.31 2.71
C PHE A 40 3.51 -16.78 2.61
N GLY A 41 2.62 -15.95 2.06
CA GLY A 41 1.17 -16.22 2.04
C GLY A 41 0.46 -15.97 3.38
N GLY A 42 1.18 -15.49 4.40
CA GLY A 42 0.67 -15.21 5.74
C GLY A 42 -0.27 -14.01 5.76
N ARG A 43 -1.29 -14.04 6.62
CA ARG A 43 -2.41 -13.08 6.59
C ARG A 43 -2.78 -12.48 7.96
N GLY A 44 -1.96 -12.71 8.99
CA GLY A 44 -2.34 -12.37 10.36
C GLY A 44 -1.15 -12.16 11.30
N TYR A 45 -1.45 -11.95 12.58
CA TYR A 45 -0.46 -11.56 13.58
C TYR A 45 0.56 -12.65 13.94
N THR A 46 0.32 -13.90 13.56
CA THR A 46 1.28 -15.01 13.74
C THR A 46 2.23 -15.19 12.55
N GLY A 47 1.96 -14.49 11.44
CA GLY A 47 2.68 -14.63 10.18
C GLY A 47 1.98 -13.83 9.08
N ILE A 48 2.70 -12.89 8.47
CA ILE A 48 2.15 -12.00 7.44
C ILE A 48 3.14 -11.77 6.29
N ASP A 49 2.65 -11.69 5.06
CA ASP A 49 3.44 -11.30 3.89
C ASP A 49 3.24 -9.82 3.51
N CYS A 50 4.01 -9.34 2.52
CA CYS A 50 4.04 -7.94 2.14
C CYS A 50 2.67 -7.42 1.70
N SER A 51 1.97 -8.11 0.79
CA SER A 51 0.66 -7.66 0.32
C SER A 51 -0.43 -7.82 1.36
N SER A 52 -0.30 -8.79 2.27
CA SER A 52 -1.24 -8.97 3.37
C SER A 52 -1.09 -7.90 4.45
N VAL A 53 0.12 -7.37 4.70
CA VAL A 53 0.28 -6.19 5.57
C VAL A 53 -0.56 -5.02 5.02
N MET A 54 -0.44 -4.75 3.72
CA MET A 54 -1.07 -3.59 3.09
C MET A 54 -2.59 -3.74 3.02
N MET A 55 -3.06 -4.90 2.56
CA MET A 55 -4.50 -5.15 2.48
C MET A 55 -5.18 -5.22 3.85
N LYS A 56 -4.45 -5.66 4.89
CA LYS A 56 -4.95 -5.57 6.28
C LYS A 56 -5.09 -4.11 6.70
N ALA A 57 -4.07 -3.30 6.47
CA ALA A 57 -4.09 -1.89 6.85
C ALA A 57 -5.17 -1.08 6.10
N ILE A 58 -5.32 -1.29 4.79
CA ILE A 58 -6.38 -0.67 3.98
C ILE A 58 -7.76 -1.01 4.55
N ARG A 59 -8.02 -2.29 4.84
CA ARG A 59 -9.33 -2.70 5.40
C ARG A 59 -9.60 -2.13 6.78
N GLU A 60 -8.57 -2.05 7.63
CA GLU A 60 -8.71 -1.46 8.95
C GLU A 60 -8.99 0.04 8.86
N ALA A 61 -8.34 0.76 7.94
CA ALA A 61 -8.61 2.17 7.69
C ALA A 61 -10.06 2.41 7.25
N LEU A 62 -10.53 1.60 6.30
CA LEU A 62 -11.89 1.63 5.76
C LEU A 62 -12.94 1.02 6.71
N GLN A 63 -12.52 0.35 7.78
CA GLN A 63 -13.39 -0.37 8.72
C GLN A 63 -14.29 -1.43 8.05
N ILE A 64 -13.75 -2.13 7.04
CA ILE A 64 -14.46 -3.16 6.26
C ILE A 64 -13.91 -4.56 6.54
N LYS A 65 -14.63 -5.59 6.07
CA LYS A 65 -14.27 -6.99 6.27
C LYS A 65 -13.60 -7.59 5.03
N VAL A 66 -12.92 -8.73 5.21
CA VAL A 66 -12.28 -9.49 4.12
C VAL A 66 -13.27 -9.90 3.03
N ARG A 67 -14.55 -10.10 3.37
CA ARG A 67 -15.59 -10.43 2.39
C ARG A 67 -15.84 -9.28 1.40
N ASP A 68 -15.69 -8.05 1.86
CA ASP A 68 -15.95 -6.83 1.10
C ASP A 68 -14.72 -6.49 0.23
N LEU A 69 -13.52 -6.63 0.81
CA LEU A 69 -12.25 -6.50 0.10
C LEU A 69 -11.34 -7.71 0.37
N ARG A 70 -11.32 -8.65 -0.58
CA ARG A 70 -10.54 -9.88 -0.48
C ARG A 70 -9.04 -9.59 -0.49
N TRP A 71 -8.25 -10.56 -0.02
CA TRP A 71 -6.80 -10.54 -0.18
C TRP A 71 -6.39 -10.47 -1.65
N MET A 72 -5.33 -9.71 -1.93
CA MET A 72 -4.76 -9.51 -3.25
C MET A 72 -3.24 -9.64 -3.17
N THR A 73 -2.63 -10.02 -4.29
CA THR A 73 -1.16 -10.03 -4.46
C THR A 73 -0.65 -8.60 -4.66
N ALA A 74 0.66 -8.40 -4.50
CA ALA A 74 1.30 -7.12 -4.81
C ALA A 74 0.99 -6.70 -6.27
N ASP A 75 1.16 -7.61 -7.25
CA ASP A 75 0.79 -7.38 -8.66
C ASP A 75 -0.65 -6.87 -8.86
N GLN A 76 -1.64 -7.52 -8.24
CA GLN A 76 -3.04 -7.12 -8.39
C GLN A 76 -3.30 -5.71 -7.85
N ILE A 77 -2.69 -5.38 -6.70
CA ILE A 77 -2.84 -4.06 -6.11
C ILE A 77 -2.06 -3.03 -6.95
N GLY A 78 -0.86 -3.37 -7.42
CA GLY A 78 -0.01 -2.52 -8.27
C GLY A 78 -0.62 -2.23 -9.64
N ARG A 79 -1.45 -3.13 -10.17
CA ARG A 79 -2.21 -2.89 -11.40
C ARG A 79 -3.53 -2.15 -11.18
N GLY A 80 -3.81 -1.70 -9.96
CA GLY A 80 -5.04 -0.96 -9.63
C GLY A 80 -6.30 -1.82 -9.72
N ARG A 81 -6.22 -3.12 -9.43
CA ARG A 81 -7.39 -4.01 -9.46
C ARG A 81 -8.52 -3.43 -8.60
N ARG A 82 -9.74 -3.44 -9.15
CA ARG A 82 -10.94 -2.81 -8.53
C ARG A 82 -10.77 -1.33 -8.21
N ASN A 83 -9.94 -0.64 -8.99
CA ASN A 83 -9.66 0.78 -8.79
C ASN A 83 -9.12 1.09 -7.38
N LEU A 84 -8.49 0.10 -6.71
CA LEU A 84 -8.04 0.24 -5.33
C LEU A 84 -6.87 1.21 -5.19
N THR A 85 -6.03 1.29 -6.22
CA THR A 85 -4.89 2.19 -6.27
C THR A 85 -4.85 2.91 -7.61
N VAL A 86 -4.38 4.15 -7.59
CA VAL A 86 -4.18 4.98 -8.77
C VAL A 86 -2.70 5.30 -8.90
N GLU A 87 -2.24 5.47 -10.14
CA GLU A 87 -0.87 5.86 -10.41
C GLU A 87 -0.57 7.20 -9.73
N MET A 88 0.62 7.27 -9.14
CA MET A 88 1.10 8.47 -8.47
C MET A 88 1.88 9.31 -9.49
N PRO A 89 1.34 10.44 -9.95
CA PRO A 89 1.89 11.20 -11.08
C PRO A 89 3.23 11.87 -10.75
N ASP A 90 3.53 12.06 -9.47
CA ASP A 90 4.75 12.66 -8.96
C ASP A 90 5.20 11.89 -7.71
N PRO A 91 6.46 11.44 -7.59
CA PRO A 91 6.99 10.81 -6.37
C PRO A 91 7.02 11.73 -5.13
N GLU A 92 6.82 13.06 -5.28
CA GLU A 92 6.97 14.07 -4.20
C GLU A 92 5.71 14.63 -3.47
N PRO A 93 4.53 13.98 -3.34
CA PRO A 93 3.49 14.47 -2.46
C PRO A 93 3.85 14.13 -1.01
N ALA A 94 4.45 15.10 -0.32
CA ALA A 94 4.91 15.02 1.07
C ALA A 94 3.79 14.81 2.13
N ASN A 95 2.55 14.49 1.74
CA ASN A 95 1.39 14.50 2.63
C ASN A 95 0.50 13.24 2.54
N ARG A 96 0.91 12.21 1.80
CA ARG A 96 0.10 10.98 1.60
C ARG A 96 0.97 9.74 1.71
N CYS A 97 0.40 8.65 2.20
CA CYS A 97 1.06 7.37 2.06
C CYS A 97 1.13 6.97 0.58
N ALA A 98 2.24 6.36 0.20
CA ALA A 98 2.40 5.79 -1.13
C ALA A 98 2.67 4.29 -1.02
N LEU A 99 2.20 3.52 -1.99
CA LEU A 99 2.52 2.11 -2.14
C LEU A 99 3.56 1.96 -3.25
N GLY A 100 4.73 1.46 -2.90
CA GLY A 100 5.74 1.03 -3.85
C GLY A 100 5.54 -0.43 -4.22
N PHE A 101 5.55 -0.70 -5.52
CA PHE A 101 5.48 -2.04 -6.09
C PHE A 101 6.75 -2.31 -6.86
N PHE A 102 7.30 -3.50 -6.68
CA PHE A 102 8.61 -3.86 -7.20
C PHE A 102 8.49 -5.16 -7.98
N ASP A 103 8.96 -5.12 -9.21
CA ASP A 103 9.22 -6.27 -10.08
C ASP A 103 10.73 -6.54 -10.03
N TRP A 104 11.11 -7.49 -9.16
CA TRP A 104 12.50 -7.82 -8.90
C TRP A 104 13.07 -8.80 -9.93
N ASP A 105 12.23 -9.66 -10.50
CA ASP A 105 12.65 -10.64 -11.51
C ASP A 105 12.62 -10.06 -12.94
N GLU A 106 12.17 -8.80 -13.10
CA GLU A 106 12.03 -8.06 -14.37
C GLU A 106 11.11 -8.77 -15.38
N ASP A 107 10.12 -9.51 -14.89
CA ASP A 107 9.19 -10.30 -15.71
C ASP A 107 7.83 -9.61 -15.91
N GLY A 108 7.68 -8.40 -15.37
CA GLY A 108 6.47 -7.59 -15.41
C GLY A 108 5.48 -7.91 -14.28
N ILE A 109 5.84 -8.75 -13.30
CA ILE A 109 4.98 -9.10 -12.17
C ILE A 109 5.52 -8.43 -10.90
N TYR A 110 4.67 -7.66 -10.21
CA TYR A 110 5.10 -7.12 -8.91
C TYR A 110 5.02 -8.22 -7.83
N GLU A 111 6.17 -8.71 -7.37
CA GLU A 111 6.29 -9.75 -6.35
C GLU A 111 6.43 -9.17 -4.95
N HIS A 112 6.83 -7.90 -4.85
CA HIS A 112 7.02 -7.21 -3.58
C HIS A 112 6.31 -5.86 -3.51
N MET A 113 5.95 -5.46 -2.29
CA MET A 113 5.42 -4.12 -2.05
C MET A 113 5.80 -3.57 -0.66
N ALA A 114 5.96 -2.25 -0.60
CA ALA A 114 6.22 -1.49 0.60
C ALA A 114 5.32 -0.25 0.65
N ALA A 115 5.14 0.32 1.84
CA ALA A 115 4.42 1.58 2.02
C ALA A 115 5.38 2.66 2.47
N ARG A 116 5.39 3.79 1.78
CA ARG A 116 5.94 5.05 2.27
C ARG A 116 4.91 5.70 3.18
N LEU A 117 5.28 6.06 4.39
CA LEU A 117 4.45 6.77 5.34
C LEU A 117 4.46 8.29 5.04
N ILE A 118 3.63 9.05 5.75
CA ILE A 118 3.52 10.50 5.56
C ILE A 118 4.85 11.20 5.88
N ASP A 119 5.60 10.70 6.87
CA ASP A 119 6.91 11.22 7.25
C ASP A 119 8.06 10.84 6.30
N GLY A 120 7.75 10.12 5.20
CA GLY A 120 8.72 9.68 4.19
C GLY A 120 9.45 8.37 4.55
N SER A 121 9.25 7.82 5.74
CA SER A 121 9.79 6.51 6.12
C SER A 121 9.06 5.36 5.43
N TRP A 122 9.62 4.15 5.47
CA TRP A 122 9.10 2.98 4.75
C TRP A 122 8.74 1.83 5.70
N VAL A 123 7.63 1.13 5.41
CA VAL A 123 7.16 -0.04 6.16
C VAL A 123 6.81 -1.18 5.22
N TRP A 124 7.24 -2.40 5.55
CA TRP A 124 6.89 -3.61 4.79
C TRP A 124 7.19 -4.89 5.57
N ALA A 125 6.65 -6.02 5.10
CA ALA A 125 7.03 -7.35 5.60
C ALA A 125 8.28 -7.83 4.86
N SER A 126 9.42 -7.87 5.55
CA SER A 126 10.70 -8.27 4.97
C SER A 126 10.96 -9.76 5.17
N SER A 127 11.16 -10.48 4.07
CA SER A 127 11.61 -11.89 4.10
C SER A 127 13.07 -12.02 4.53
N THR A 128 13.91 -11.02 4.24
CA THR A 128 15.34 -11.02 4.61
C THR A 128 15.56 -10.77 6.09
N VAL A 129 14.73 -9.94 6.72
CA VAL A 129 14.74 -9.72 8.18
C VAL A 129 13.87 -10.75 8.91
N GLY A 130 12.84 -11.28 8.25
CA GLY A 130 11.91 -12.26 8.81
C GLY A 130 10.74 -11.64 9.58
N GLN A 131 10.46 -10.34 9.42
CA GLN A 131 9.37 -9.64 10.09
C GLN A 131 8.96 -8.35 9.37
N VAL A 132 7.88 -7.73 9.84
CA VAL A 132 7.49 -6.37 9.43
C VAL A 132 8.46 -5.36 10.05
N VAL A 133 9.06 -4.54 9.19
CA VAL A 133 10.07 -3.55 9.55
C VAL A 133 9.60 -2.15 9.21
N HIS A 134 10.14 -1.18 9.94
CA HIS A 134 10.03 0.25 9.68
C HIS A 134 11.44 0.80 9.52
N VAL A 135 11.66 1.53 8.43
CA VAL A 135 12.95 2.11 8.10
C VAL A 135 12.76 3.58 7.76
N ASP A 136 13.33 4.43 8.61
CA ASP A 136 13.48 5.86 8.38
C ASP A 136 14.97 6.20 8.10
N GLU A 137 15.23 7.44 7.71
CA GLU A 137 16.58 7.90 7.40
C GLU A 137 17.51 7.86 8.62
N ALA A 138 17.00 8.12 9.83
CA ALA A 138 17.78 8.02 11.06
C ALA A 138 18.17 6.56 11.39
N ALA A 139 17.35 5.60 10.98
CA ALA A 139 17.55 4.16 11.13
C ALA A 139 18.30 3.54 9.93
N ARG A 140 18.67 4.34 8.92
CA ARG A 140 19.42 3.90 7.72
C ARG A 140 20.71 3.16 8.09
N GLY A 141 21.39 3.54 9.18
CA GLY A 141 22.58 2.83 9.64
C GLY A 141 22.31 1.40 10.10
N ARG A 142 21.17 1.16 10.78
CA ARG A 142 20.76 -0.17 11.26
C ARG A 142 20.19 -1.04 10.12
N TRP A 143 19.50 -0.40 9.18
CA TRP A 143 18.75 -1.05 8.12
C TRP A 143 19.36 -0.78 6.74
N GLN A 144 20.67 -0.60 6.65
CA GLN A 144 21.33 -0.13 5.43
C GLN A 144 21.05 -1.02 4.22
N ARG A 145 21.02 -2.34 4.44
CA ARG A 145 20.68 -3.31 3.40
C ARG A 145 19.24 -3.12 2.91
N GLN A 146 18.29 -3.08 3.83
CA GLN A 146 16.86 -2.92 3.53
C GLN A 146 16.56 -1.57 2.86
N TRP A 147 17.23 -0.52 3.31
CA TRP A 147 17.14 0.80 2.68
C TRP A 147 17.66 0.77 1.23
N ARG A 148 18.81 0.14 0.98
CA ARG A 148 19.33 -0.04 -0.39
C ARG A 148 18.43 -0.92 -1.26
N GLU A 149 17.81 -1.95 -0.68
CA GLU A 149 16.84 -2.81 -1.38
C GLU A 149 15.65 -1.95 -1.88
N ILE A 150 15.13 -1.07 -1.03
CA ILE A 150 14.04 -0.16 -1.41
C ILE A 150 14.51 0.94 -2.38
N GLU A 151 15.61 1.64 -2.11
CA GLU A 151 16.13 2.68 -3.01
C GLU A 151 16.41 2.10 -4.41
N GLY A 152 17.11 0.97 -4.46
CA GLY A 152 17.44 0.30 -5.73
C GLY A 152 16.20 -0.08 -6.52
N ALA A 153 15.15 -0.56 -5.84
CA ALA A 153 13.90 -0.91 -6.49
C ALA A 153 13.15 0.36 -6.96
N LEU A 154 13.01 1.39 -6.11
CA LEU A 154 12.28 2.63 -6.43
C LEU A 154 12.86 3.45 -7.56
N TYR A 155 14.18 3.48 -7.71
CA TYR A 155 14.84 4.22 -8.79
C TYR A 155 15.08 3.35 -10.04
N GLY A 156 14.74 2.07 -9.97
CA GLY A 156 14.78 1.16 -11.11
C GLY A 156 13.57 1.34 -12.04
N PRO A 157 13.70 0.97 -13.33
CA PRO A 157 12.61 1.07 -14.32
C PRO A 157 11.45 0.11 -14.04
N THR A 158 11.63 -0.85 -13.13
CA THR A 158 10.69 -1.95 -12.83
C THR A 158 9.88 -1.70 -11.55
N SER A 159 9.83 -0.46 -11.06
CA SER A 159 8.98 -0.08 -9.94
C SER A 159 7.90 0.91 -10.34
N THR A 160 6.81 0.91 -9.55
CA THR A 160 5.78 1.93 -9.66
C THR A 160 5.33 2.39 -8.28
N LEU A 161 5.02 3.68 -8.18
CA LEU A 161 4.40 4.28 -7.01
C LEU A 161 2.92 4.51 -7.28
N ARG A 162 2.09 4.17 -6.30
CA ARG A 162 0.64 4.35 -6.38
C ARG A 162 0.09 4.89 -5.09
N LEU A 163 -0.98 5.67 -5.20
CA LEU A 163 -1.79 6.10 -4.07
C LEU A 163 -2.95 5.14 -3.86
N ILE A 164 -3.41 5.00 -2.63
CA ILE A 164 -4.67 4.31 -2.36
C ILE A 164 -5.80 5.21 -2.83
N ASN A 165 -6.72 4.66 -3.61
CA ASN A 165 -7.89 5.39 -4.05
C ASN A 165 -8.98 5.34 -2.98
N TRP A 166 -8.94 6.31 -2.08
CA TRP A 166 -9.94 6.45 -1.01
C TRP A 166 -11.33 6.83 -1.51
N HIS A 167 -11.46 7.29 -2.77
CA HIS A 167 -12.73 7.73 -3.34
C HIS A 167 -13.58 6.60 -3.94
N GLY A 168 -13.01 5.45 -4.34
CA GLY A 168 -13.72 4.61 -5.32
C GLY A 168 -13.27 3.18 -5.51
N TRP A 169 -12.89 2.46 -4.44
CA TRP A 169 -12.57 1.02 -4.52
C TRP A 169 -13.80 0.11 -4.71
N HIS A 170 -15.02 0.68 -4.78
CA HIS A 170 -16.31 -0.01 -4.75
C HIS A 170 -16.90 -0.39 -6.13
N ASN A 171 -16.20 -0.09 -7.23
CA ASN A 171 -16.68 -0.41 -8.59
C ASN A 171 -16.45 -1.90 -8.97
#